data_AF-A0A8J1KUC6-F1
#
_entry.id   AF-A0A8J1KUC6-F1
#
_cell.length_a   1.000
_cell.length_b   1.000
_cell.length_c   1.000
_cell.angle_alpha   90.00
_cell.angle_beta   90.00
_cell.angle_gamma   90.00
#
_symmetry.space_group_name_H-M   'P 1'
#
loop_
_entity.id
_entity.type
_entity.pdbx_description
1 polymer ?
#
loop_
_entity_poly.entity_id
_entity_poly.type
_entity_poly.pdbx_seq_one_letter_code
_entity_poly.pdbx_strand_id
1 'polypeptide(L)'
;MALLDLGVSPYSGDVFHETPLIVYLFHFLVDYAEIVFMITDALTAVTLYLAVQEYNKLMFKKQKLLLELKKYPQEGHELLRVPTEMYYVPLKVSLFYLLNPYTVLSCVAKSTCVINNAVIALFILATVKGSPLLSAVFLSLATYQSLYPVTLLPPALLYLLQKEFVPVKMKSTGFWLFSCQYCSIYLGSLCVLVCHSFFLLNSWDFIPSIYGFILSVPDLTPNIGLFWYFFAEIFEHFSLFFVCIFQINVFFYTLPLTINTFKCY
;
A
#
# COMPACT_ATOMS: atom_id res chain seq x y z
N MET A 1 8.59 -21.15 -13.85
CA MET A 1 8.68 -22.47 -13.19
C MET A 1 9.81 -23.30 -13.79
N ALA A 2 9.77 -23.65 -15.08
CA ALA A 2 10.80 -24.46 -15.73
C ALA A 2 12.27 -24.00 -15.53
N LEU A 3 12.55 -22.69 -15.50
CA LEU A 3 13.91 -22.17 -15.24
C LEU A 3 14.38 -22.41 -13.80
N LEU A 4 13.46 -22.31 -12.83
CA LEU A 4 13.74 -22.50 -11.42
C LEU A 4 13.99 -23.99 -11.12
N ASP A 5 13.26 -24.88 -11.79
CA ASP A 5 13.47 -26.33 -11.76
C ASP A 5 14.81 -26.76 -12.39
N LEU A 6 15.35 -25.94 -13.29
CA LEU A 6 16.66 -26.12 -13.93
C LEU A 6 17.82 -25.48 -13.13
N GLY A 7 17.55 -24.87 -11.97
CA GLY A 7 18.56 -24.20 -11.15
C GLY A 7 19.10 -22.90 -11.76
N VAL A 8 18.43 -22.35 -12.77
CA VAL A 8 18.77 -21.07 -13.40
C VAL A 8 17.95 -19.97 -12.74
N SER A 9 18.59 -18.84 -12.42
CA SER A 9 17.87 -17.72 -11.79
C SER A 9 16.78 -17.21 -12.74
N PRO A 10 15.52 -17.04 -12.27
CA PRO A 10 14.41 -16.60 -13.12
C PRO A 10 14.60 -15.17 -13.67
N TYR A 11 15.59 -14.42 -13.14
CA TYR A 11 15.94 -13.07 -13.52
C TYR A 11 17.02 -12.99 -14.62
N SER A 12 17.63 -14.11 -15.02
CA SER A 12 18.76 -14.13 -15.96
C SER A 12 18.44 -13.73 -17.41
N GLY A 13 17.18 -13.42 -17.71
CA GLY A 13 16.72 -13.03 -19.05
C GLY A 13 15.98 -11.69 -19.11
N ASP A 14 15.92 -10.93 -18.01
CA ASP A 14 15.18 -9.66 -17.90
C ASP A 14 13.69 -9.74 -18.31
N VAL A 15 13.10 -10.94 -18.33
CA VAL A 15 11.68 -11.17 -18.68
C VAL A 15 10.78 -11.11 -17.43
N PHE A 16 11.37 -11.12 -16.23
CA PHE A 16 10.65 -11.33 -14.98
C PHE A 16 11.00 -10.27 -13.94
N HIS A 17 10.00 -9.49 -13.52
CA HIS A 17 10.16 -8.33 -12.62
C HIS A 17 9.32 -8.44 -11.34
N GLU A 18 8.91 -9.65 -10.97
CA GLU A 18 8.14 -9.90 -9.75
C GLU A 18 9.03 -10.40 -8.61
N THR A 19 8.56 -10.27 -7.37
CA THR A 19 9.38 -10.58 -6.19
C THR A 19 9.65 -12.08 -6.02
N PRO A 20 10.84 -12.48 -5.51
CA PRO A 20 11.16 -13.86 -5.17
C PRO A 20 10.09 -14.59 -4.37
N LEU A 21 9.53 -13.92 -3.34
CA LEU A 21 8.51 -14.53 -2.50
C LEU A 21 7.25 -14.89 -3.29
N ILE A 22 6.85 -14.04 -4.22
CA ILE A 22 5.70 -14.27 -5.09
C ILE A 22 5.97 -15.45 -6.04
N VAL A 23 7.19 -15.57 -6.57
CA VAL A 23 7.58 -16.71 -7.43
C VAL A 23 7.40 -18.04 -6.71
N TYR A 24 7.98 -18.16 -5.51
CA TYR A 24 7.91 -19.38 -4.72
C TYR A 24 6.49 -19.64 -4.21
N LEU A 25 5.75 -18.59 -3.86
CA LEU A 25 4.33 -18.67 -3.50
C LEU A 25 3.52 -19.26 -4.66
N PHE A 26 3.72 -18.78 -5.89
CA PHE A 26 3.05 -19.34 -7.06
C PHE A 26 3.47 -20.76 -7.37
N HIS A 27 4.73 -21.13 -7.12
CA HIS A 27 5.18 -22.52 -7.34
C HIS A 27 4.31 -23.53 -6.59
N PHE A 28 3.84 -23.17 -5.39
CA PHE A 28 2.93 -24.01 -4.62
C PHE A 28 1.44 -23.84 -5.00
N LEU A 29 1.06 -22.66 -5.48
CA LEU A 29 -0.36 -22.28 -5.67
C LEU A 29 -0.85 -22.35 -7.12
N VAL A 30 -0.01 -22.70 -8.09
CA VAL A 30 -0.39 -22.78 -9.51
C VAL A 30 -1.63 -23.65 -9.72
N ASP A 31 -1.70 -24.81 -9.05
CA ASP A 31 -2.80 -25.77 -9.21
C ASP A 31 -4.15 -25.25 -8.67
N TYR A 32 -4.11 -24.28 -7.75
CA TYR A 32 -5.30 -23.69 -7.10
C TYR A 32 -5.45 -22.20 -7.40
N ALA A 33 -4.75 -21.69 -8.40
CA ALA A 33 -4.61 -20.25 -8.64
C ALA A 33 -5.98 -19.54 -8.71
N GLU A 34 -6.95 -20.10 -9.42
CA GLU A 34 -8.29 -19.50 -9.59
C GLU A 34 -8.97 -19.24 -8.25
N ILE A 35 -8.99 -20.24 -7.38
CA ILE A 35 -9.62 -20.17 -6.07
C ILE A 35 -8.85 -19.19 -5.18
N VAL A 36 -7.51 -19.23 -5.23
CA VAL A 36 -6.65 -18.37 -4.43
C VAL A 36 -6.85 -16.89 -4.78
N PHE A 37 -6.90 -16.53 -6.07
CA PHE A 37 -7.14 -15.15 -6.49
C PHE A 37 -8.55 -14.67 -6.12
N MET A 38 -9.58 -15.50 -6.32
CA MET A 38 -10.96 -15.15 -5.92
C MET A 38 -11.09 -14.95 -4.40
N ILE A 39 -10.48 -15.84 -3.60
CA ILE A 39 -10.46 -15.70 -2.14
C ILE A 39 -9.69 -14.45 -1.72
N THR A 40 -8.57 -14.15 -2.37
CA THR A 40 -7.76 -12.97 -2.06
C THR A 40 -8.54 -11.69 -2.35
N ASP A 41 -9.29 -11.64 -3.45
CA ASP A 41 -10.14 -10.50 -3.81
C ASP A 41 -11.38 -10.37 -2.89
N ALA A 42 -11.97 -11.48 -2.46
CA ALA A 42 -12.99 -11.45 -1.43
C ALA A 42 -12.41 -10.95 -0.08
N LEU A 43 -11.18 -11.35 0.25
CA LEU A 43 -10.48 -10.92 1.46
C LEU A 43 -10.17 -9.41 1.41
N THR A 44 -9.76 -8.86 0.26
CA THR A 44 -9.55 -7.41 0.11
C THR A 44 -10.85 -6.64 0.37
N ALA A 45 -11.96 -7.10 -0.20
CA ALA A 45 -13.27 -6.48 0.00
C ALA A 45 -13.74 -6.53 1.47
N VAL A 46 -13.51 -7.65 2.17
CA VAL A 46 -13.84 -7.82 3.60
C VAL A 46 -12.93 -6.97 4.48
N THR A 47 -11.64 -6.90 4.18
CA THR A 47 -10.68 -6.08 4.96
C THR A 47 -10.98 -4.59 4.82
N LEU A 48 -11.34 -4.12 3.63
CA LEU A 48 -11.83 -2.75 3.41
C LEU A 48 -13.11 -2.46 4.18
N TYR A 49 -14.08 -3.39 4.17
CA TYR A 49 -15.30 -3.27 4.98
C TYR A 49 -14.97 -3.07 6.47
N LEU A 50 -14.10 -3.92 7.03
CA LEU A 50 -13.68 -3.84 8.42
C LEU A 50 -12.92 -2.54 8.72
N ALA A 51 -12.07 -2.07 7.80
CA ALA A 51 -11.31 -0.84 7.98
C ALA A 51 -12.23 0.37 8.08
N VAL A 52 -13.21 0.48 7.19
CA VAL A 52 -14.19 1.57 7.21
C VAL A 52 -15.09 1.48 8.44
N GLN A 53 -15.46 0.28 8.86
CA GLN A 53 -16.26 0.07 10.07
C GLN A 53 -15.52 0.55 11.33
N GLU A 54 -14.25 0.18 11.50
CA GLU A 54 -13.42 0.63 12.62
C GLU A 54 -13.17 2.15 12.58
N TYR A 55 -12.94 2.70 11.38
CA TYR A 55 -12.80 4.14 11.20
C TYR A 55 -14.09 4.89 11.58
N ASN A 56 -15.26 4.38 11.20
CA ASN A 56 -16.55 4.95 11.57
C ASN A 56 -16.77 4.95 13.09
N LYS A 57 -16.43 3.85 13.77
CA LYS A 57 -16.49 3.77 15.25
C LYS A 57 -15.59 4.82 15.91
N LEU A 58 -14.36 4.99 15.39
CA LEU A 58 -13.40 5.98 15.91
C LEU A 58 -13.90 7.41 15.73
N MET A 59 -14.39 7.75 14.54
CA MET A 59 -14.92 9.08 14.25
C MET A 59 -16.18 9.40 15.07
N PHE A 60 -17.07 8.42 15.24
CA PHE A 60 -18.28 8.60 16.06
C PHE A 60 -17.95 8.89 17.53
N LYS A 61 -16.98 8.16 18.12
CA LYS A 61 -16.50 8.44 19.49
C LYS A 61 -15.95 9.86 19.60
N LYS A 62 -15.18 10.30 18.60
CA LYS A 62 -14.59 11.63 18.55
C LYS A 62 -15.63 12.73 18.43
N GLN A 63 -16.63 12.53 17.58
CA GLN A 63 -17.77 13.41 17.40
C GLN A 63 -18.58 13.55 18.70
N LYS A 64 -18.89 12.43 19.37
CA LYS A 64 -19.61 12.42 20.66
C LYS A 64 -18.86 13.25 21.72
N LEU A 65 -17.55 13.05 21.83
CA LEU A 65 -16.70 13.80 22.76
C LEU A 65 -16.69 15.30 22.45
N LEU A 66 -16.58 15.70 21.18
CA LEU A 66 -16.61 17.11 20.78
C LEU A 66 -17.96 17.79 21.07
N LEU A 67 -19.06 17.05 20.91
CA LEU A 67 -20.40 17.51 21.28
C LEU A 67 -20.54 17.68 22.80
N GLU A 68 -20.07 16.72 23.60
CA GLU A 68 -20.06 16.82 25.07
C GLU A 68 -19.24 18.01 25.56
N LEU A 69 -18.12 18.30 24.90
CA LEU A 69 -17.26 19.46 25.22
C LEU A 69 -17.82 20.81 24.74
N LYS A 70 -18.99 20.86 24.08
CA LYS A 70 -19.59 22.06 23.46
C LYS A 70 -18.63 22.83 22.53
N LYS A 71 -17.58 22.17 22.03
CA LYS A 71 -16.58 22.72 21.09
C LYS A 71 -16.89 22.37 19.64
N TYR A 72 -18.07 21.80 19.37
CA TYR A 72 -18.44 21.42 18.01
C TYR A 72 -18.67 22.68 17.16
N PRO A 73 -17.97 22.85 16.03
CA PRO A 73 -18.18 24.01 15.16
C PRO A 73 -19.63 24.07 14.69
N GLN A 74 -20.28 25.23 14.80
CA GLN A 74 -21.66 25.42 14.38
C GLN A 74 -21.86 25.24 12.86
N GLU A 75 -20.79 25.32 12.07
CA GLU A 75 -20.81 25.07 10.61
C GLU A 75 -20.80 23.58 10.24
N GLY A 76 -20.61 22.66 11.21
CA GLY A 76 -20.46 21.22 10.95
C GLY A 76 -21.72 20.36 11.14
N HIS A 77 -22.88 20.96 11.45
CA HIS A 77 -24.09 20.19 11.80
C HIS A 77 -24.60 19.28 10.68
N GLU A 78 -24.30 19.59 9.41
CA GLU A 78 -24.62 18.74 8.25
C GLU A 78 -23.67 17.53 8.07
N LEU A 79 -22.50 17.55 8.72
CA LEU A 79 -21.49 16.48 8.68
C LEU A 79 -21.63 15.49 9.87
N LEU A 80 -22.69 15.61 10.67
CA LEU A 80 -22.97 14.70 11.76
C LEU A 80 -23.31 13.32 11.19
N ARG A 81 -22.40 12.34 11.32
CA ARG A 81 -22.66 10.97 10.86
C ARG A 81 -23.86 10.38 11.59
N VAL A 82 -24.85 9.97 10.81
CA VAL A 82 -26.07 9.33 11.32
C VAL A 82 -25.77 7.85 11.61
N PRO A 83 -26.35 7.24 12.66
CA PRO A 83 -26.10 5.83 12.98
C PRO A 83 -26.39 4.86 11.83
N THR A 84 -27.33 5.21 10.94
CA THR A 84 -27.66 4.45 9.73
C THR A 84 -26.50 4.44 8.73
N GLU A 85 -25.86 5.58 8.49
CA GLU A 85 -24.73 5.71 7.55
C GLU A 85 -23.51 4.91 7.99
N MET A 86 -23.37 4.62 9.29
CA MET A 86 -22.26 3.80 9.81
C MET A 86 -22.26 2.37 9.25
N TYR A 87 -23.43 1.81 8.92
CA TYR A 87 -23.58 0.47 8.35
C TYR A 87 -23.56 0.47 6.81
N TYR A 88 -24.19 1.47 6.19
CA TYR A 88 -24.27 1.53 4.72
C TYR A 88 -22.94 1.93 4.07
N VAL A 89 -22.13 2.80 4.70
CA VAL A 89 -20.87 3.28 4.10
C VAL A 89 -19.84 2.15 3.93
N PRO A 90 -19.52 1.31 4.94
CA PRO A 90 -18.62 0.17 4.75
C PRO A 90 -19.09 -0.81 3.67
N LEU A 91 -20.40 -1.07 3.61
CA LEU A 91 -21.00 -1.99 2.64
C LEU A 91 -20.87 -1.42 1.21
N LYS A 92 -21.15 -0.13 1.03
CA LYS A 92 -20.93 0.56 -0.26
C LYS A 92 -19.48 0.47 -0.72
N VAL A 93 -18.51 0.72 0.17
CA VAL A 93 -17.08 0.64 -0.19
C VAL A 93 -16.70 -0.76 -0.67
N SER A 94 -17.15 -1.79 0.05
CA SER A 94 -16.90 -3.19 -0.33
C SER A 94 -17.54 -3.57 -1.67
N LEU A 95 -18.81 -3.16 -1.90
CA LEU A 95 -19.50 -3.40 -3.16
C LEU A 95 -18.85 -2.65 -4.33
N PHE A 96 -18.47 -1.39 -4.16
CA PHE A 96 -17.79 -0.63 -5.21
C PHE A 96 -16.45 -1.23 -5.58
N TYR A 97 -15.74 -1.82 -4.60
CA TYR A 97 -14.50 -2.54 -4.88
C TYR A 97 -14.74 -3.83 -5.68
N LEU A 98 -15.68 -4.67 -5.25
CA LEU A 98 -15.98 -5.95 -5.91
C LEU A 98 -16.62 -5.78 -7.30
N LEU A 99 -17.39 -4.71 -7.51
CA LEU A 99 -18.05 -4.42 -8.78
C LEU A 99 -17.20 -3.53 -9.70
N ASN A 100 -15.97 -3.19 -9.30
CA ASN A 100 -15.08 -2.42 -10.16
C ASN A 100 -14.63 -3.31 -11.33
N PRO A 101 -14.86 -2.93 -12.60
CA PRO A 101 -14.44 -3.75 -13.73
C PRO A 101 -12.94 -4.02 -13.73
N TYR A 102 -12.11 -3.10 -13.22
CA TYR A 102 -10.66 -3.30 -13.14
C TYR A 102 -10.26 -4.38 -12.13
N THR A 103 -10.94 -4.50 -10.99
CA THR A 103 -10.63 -5.53 -9.98
C THR A 103 -11.06 -6.90 -10.49
N VAL A 104 -12.27 -6.99 -11.07
CA VAL A 104 -12.78 -8.22 -11.70
C VAL A 104 -11.85 -8.69 -12.82
N LEU A 105 -11.46 -7.79 -13.73
CA LEU A 105 -10.53 -8.13 -14.81
C LEU A 105 -9.16 -8.57 -14.29
N SER A 106 -8.62 -7.89 -13.27
CA SER A 106 -7.34 -8.25 -12.66
C SER A 106 -7.38 -9.62 -11.97
N CYS A 107 -8.51 -9.96 -11.34
CA CYS A 107 -8.74 -11.26 -10.73
C CYS A 107 -8.86 -12.38 -11.77
N VAL A 108 -9.63 -12.16 -12.84
CA VAL A 108 -9.76 -13.13 -13.95
C VAL A 108 -8.42 -13.32 -14.68
N ALA A 109 -7.65 -12.25 -14.84
CA ALA A 109 -6.32 -12.28 -15.43
C ALA A 109 -5.24 -12.91 -14.52
N LYS A 110 -5.58 -13.33 -13.28
CA LYS A 110 -4.64 -13.92 -12.30
C LYS A 110 -3.44 -13.00 -12.05
N SER A 111 -3.70 -11.69 -11.99
CA SER A 111 -2.66 -10.68 -11.82
C SER A 111 -2.22 -10.56 -10.35
N THR A 112 -0.92 -10.38 -10.13
CA THR A 112 -0.30 -10.07 -8.83
C THR A 112 -0.86 -8.79 -8.18
N CYS A 113 -1.48 -7.92 -8.97
CA CYS A 113 -2.23 -6.75 -8.48
C CYS A 113 -3.24 -7.08 -7.37
N VAL A 114 -3.88 -8.25 -7.42
CA VAL A 114 -4.86 -8.67 -6.40
C VAL A 114 -4.17 -8.85 -5.03
N ILE A 115 -2.97 -9.45 -5.02
CA ILE A 115 -2.18 -9.65 -3.80
C ILE A 115 -1.70 -8.30 -3.27
N ASN A 116 -1.18 -7.43 -4.13
CA ASN A 116 -0.72 -6.09 -3.75
C ASN A 116 -1.86 -5.27 -3.10
N ASN A 117 -3.05 -5.30 -3.70
CA ASN A 117 -4.24 -4.65 -3.16
C ASN A 117 -4.64 -5.23 -1.80
N ALA A 118 -4.50 -6.54 -1.60
CA ALA A 118 -4.81 -7.20 -0.34
C ALA A 118 -3.89 -6.74 0.80
N VAL A 119 -2.59 -6.68 0.52
CA VAL A 119 -1.59 -6.24 1.50
C VAL A 119 -1.82 -4.77 1.87
N ILE A 120 -2.13 -3.91 0.89
CA ILE A 120 -2.46 -2.50 1.15
C ILE A 120 -3.75 -2.37 1.98
N ALA A 121 -4.79 -3.16 1.69
CA ALA A 121 -6.02 -3.15 2.47
C ALA A 121 -5.81 -3.61 3.92
N LEU A 122 -4.98 -4.64 4.13
CA LEU A 122 -4.56 -5.11 5.46
C LEU A 122 -3.74 -4.07 6.21
N PHE A 123 -2.85 -3.36 5.52
CA PHE A 123 -2.12 -2.22 6.07
C PHE A 123 -3.08 -1.14 6.58
N ILE A 124 -4.03 -0.68 5.75
CA ILE A 124 -5.02 0.33 6.14
C ILE A 124 -5.82 -0.12 7.36
N LEU A 125 -6.28 -1.38 7.38
CA LEU A 125 -7.01 -1.95 8.52
C LEU A 125 -6.17 -1.92 9.80
N ALA A 126 -4.89 -2.32 9.73
CA ALA A 126 -3.98 -2.30 10.87
C ALA A 126 -3.69 -0.88 11.37
N THR A 127 -3.52 0.08 10.46
CA THR A 127 -3.32 1.50 10.77
C THR A 127 -4.56 2.07 11.49
N VAL A 128 -5.76 1.82 10.98
CA VAL A 128 -7.03 2.30 11.59
C VAL A 128 -7.27 1.65 12.96
N LYS A 129 -7.00 0.35 13.09
CA LYS A 129 -7.04 -0.36 14.39
C LYS A 129 -6.03 0.18 15.38
N GLY A 130 -4.98 0.85 14.93
CA GLY A 130 -3.98 1.50 15.78
C GLY A 130 -2.88 0.56 16.24
N SER A 131 -2.66 -0.56 15.55
CA SER A 131 -1.58 -1.48 15.86
C SER A 131 -0.31 -1.08 15.08
N PRO A 132 0.69 -0.41 15.71
CA PRO A 132 1.87 0.09 14.99
C PRO A 132 2.71 -1.03 14.41
N LEU A 133 2.83 -2.16 15.11
CA LEU A 133 3.60 -3.32 14.66
C LEU A 133 3.01 -3.92 13.38
N LEU A 134 1.73 -4.29 13.39
CA LEU A 134 1.07 -4.89 12.21
C LEU A 134 1.03 -3.90 11.04
N SER A 135 0.78 -2.62 11.31
CA SER A 135 0.82 -1.57 10.29
C SER A 135 2.20 -1.49 9.62
N ALA A 136 3.28 -1.48 10.40
CA ALA A 136 4.64 -1.44 9.86
C ALA A 136 5.01 -2.69 9.05
N VAL A 137 4.57 -3.88 9.49
CA VAL A 137 4.82 -5.16 8.80
C VAL A 137 4.05 -5.26 7.49
N PHE A 138 2.77 -4.88 7.45
CA PHE A 138 2.03 -4.88 6.19
C PHE A 138 2.52 -3.79 5.25
N LEU A 139 2.96 -2.65 5.77
CA LEU A 139 3.59 -1.61 4.95
C LEU A 139 4.89 -2.11 4.34
N SER A 140 5.76 -2.76 5.10
CA SER A 140 7.01 -3.32 4.56
C SER A 140 6.78 -4.43 3.55
N LEU A 141 5.75 -5.26 3.74
CA LEU A 141 5.35 -6.24 2.73
C LEU A 141 4.85 -5.56 1.46
N ALA A 142 4.03 -4.51 1.58
CA ALA A 142 3.55 -3.74 0.44
C ALA A 142 4.69 -3.05 -0.32
N THR A 143 5.68 -2.49 0.40
CA THR A 143 6.84 -1.83 -0.22
C THR A 143 7.83 -2.80 -0.83
N TYR A 144 7.91 -4.01 -0.29
CA TYR A 144 8.69 -5.09 -0.87
C TYR A 144 8.08 -5.55 -2.20
N GLN A 145 6.74 -5.73 -2.25
CA GLN A 145 6.03 -6.17 -3.47
C GLN A 145 5.98 -5.10 -4.56
N SER A 146 5.71 -3.85 -4.18
CA SER A 146 5.68 -2.69 -5.07
C SER A 146 6.44 -1.55 -4.41
N LEU A 147 7.24 -0.78 -5.14
CA LEU A 147 8.07 0.27 -4.52
C LEU A 147 7.23 1.44 -3.94
N TYR A 148 6.16 1.84 -4.61
CA TYR A 148 5.42 3.09 -4.35
C TYR A 148 4.65 3.21 -3.02
N PRO A 149 4.12 2.14 -2.39
CA PRO A 149 3.53 2.19 -1.05
C PRO A 149 4.43 2.78 0.03
N VAL A 150 5.75 2.95 -0.21
CA VAL A 150 6.66 3.64 0.72
C VAL A 150 6.21 5.07 1.04
N THR A 151 5.52 5.69 0.09
CA THR A 151 4.96 7.03 0.23
C THR A 151 3.82 7.11 1.27
N LEU A 152 3.26 5.97 1.69
CA LEU A 152 2.26 5.87 2.76
C LEU A 152 2.87 5.86 4.16
N LEU A 153 4.20 5.79 4.30
CA LEU A 153 4.88 5.81 5.60
C LEU A 153 4.62 7.12 6.38
N PRO A 154 4.82 8.33 5.81
CA PRO A 154 4.53 9.58 6.52
C PRO A 154 3.07 9.72 7.00
N PRO A 155 2.02 9.53 6.17
CA PRO A 155 0.65 9.70 6.63
C PRO A 155 0.24 8.63 7.65
N ALA A 156 0.71 7.39 7.53
CA ALA A 156 0.41 6.35 8.51
C ALA A 156 1.08 6.60 9.86
N LEU A 157 2.34 7.05 9.85
CA LEU A 157 3.04 7.44 11.07
C LEU A 157 2.29 8.57 11.80
N LEU A 158 1.92 9.63 11.07
CA LEU A 158 1.17 10.75 11.63
C LEU A 158 -0.19 10.31 12.18
N TYR A 159 -0.92 9.46 11.46
CA TYR A 159 -2.20 8.95 11.92
C TYR A 159 -2.09 8.17 13.24
N LEU A 160 -1.08 7.29 13.37
CA LEU A 160 -0.84 6.52 14.58
C LEU A 160 -0.42 7.41 15.75
N LEU A 161 0.46 8.39 15.49
CA LEU A 161 0.87 9.38 16.49
C LEU A 161 -0.31 10.20 17.01
N GLN A 162 -1.24 10.58 16.13
CA GLN A 162 -2.46 11.30 16.53
C GLN A 162 -3.40 10.46 17.39
N LYS A 163 -3.39 9.14 17.20
CA LYS A 163 -4.23 8.23 17.99
C LYS A 163 -3.68 8.05 19.41
N GLU A 164 -2.36 7.99 19.55
CA GLU A 164 -1.67 7.82 20.84
C GLU A 164 -1.50 9.14 21.62
N PHE A 165 -1.18 10.25 20.94
CA PHE A 165 -0.85 11.53 21.57
C PHE A 165 -1.77 12.66 21.08
N VAL A 166 -2.77 13.00 21.88
CA VAL A 166 -3.63 14.19 21.65
C VAL A 166 -3.31 15.27 22.69
N PRO A 167 -2.76 16.44 22.32
CA PRO A 167 -2.32 16.92 21.00
C PRO A 167 -0.90 16.48 20.62
N VAL A 168 -0.64 16.35 19.31
CA VAL A 168 0.70 16.03 18.78
C VAL A 168 1.61 17.24 18.92
N LYS A 169 2.58 17.16 19.85
CA LYS A 169 3.62 18.18 20.01
C LYS A 169 4.90 17.73 19.32
N MET A 170 5.26 18.34 18.19
CA MET A 170 6.48 17.98 17.43
C MET A 170 7.79 18.10 18.23
N LYS A 171 7.81 18.96 19.25
CA LYS A 171 8.97 19.14 20.14
C LYS A 171 9.07 18.11 21.26
N SER A 172 8.07 17.23 21.41
CA SER A 172 8.08 16.21 22.47
C SER A 172 9.05 15.09 22.13
N THR A 173 9.87 14.67 23.09
CA THR A 173 10.74 13.48 22.96
C THR A 173 9.93 12.22 22.66
N GLY A 174 8.71 12.09 23.18
CA GLY A 174 7.83 10.95 22.89
C GLY A 174 7.42 10.83 21.41
N PHE A 175 7.27 11.96 20.70
CA PHE A 175 6.97 11.97 19.27
C PHE A 175 8.11 11.36 18.45
N TRP A 176 9.35 11.76 18.75
CA TRP A 176 10.54 11.26 18.07
C TRP A 176 10.82 9.80 18.41
N LEU A 177 10.65 9.40 19.68
CA LEU A 177 10.83 8.00 20.08
C LEU A 177 9.83 7.07 19.37
N PHE A 178 8.55 7.42 19.34
CA PHE A 178 7.54 6.63 18.63
C PHE A 178 7.81 6.58 17.12
N SER A 179 8.20 7.71 16.52
CA SER A 179 8.59 7.77 15.11
C SER A 179 9.78 6.87 14.79
N CYS A 180 10.84 6.95 15.59
CA CYS A 180 12.00 6.08 15.45
C CYS A 180 11.64 4.60 15.64
N GLN A 181 10.78 4.28 16.61
CA GLN A 181 10.32 2.91 16.84
C GLN A 181 9.55 2.37 15.64
N TYR A 182 8.59 3.13 15.11
CA TYR A 182 7.79 2.72 13.95
C TYR A 182 8.68 2.55 12.70
N CYS A 183 9.57 3.50 12.43
CA CYS A 183 10.53 3.40 11.33
C CYS A 183 11.49 2.21 11.51
N SER A 184 11.92 1.92 12.73
CA SER A 184 12.77 0.77 13.02
C SER A 184 12.06 -0.56 12.78
N ILE A 185 10.78 -0.70 13.15
CA ILE A 185 9.99 -1.90 12.86
C ILE A 185 9.77 -2.06 11.36
N TYR A 186 9.45 -0.96 10.66
CA TYR A 186 9.28 -0.97 9.20
C TYR A 186 10.57 -1.39 8.49
N LEU A 187 11.69 -0.73 8.79
CA LEU A 187 13.00 -1.06 8.19
C LEU A 187 13.44 -2.48 8.57
N GLY A 188 13.28 -2.87 9.82
CA GLY A 188 13.63 -4.22 10.28
C GLY A 188 12.85 -5.31 9.57
N SER A 189 11.53 -5.14 9.42
CA SER A 189 10.70 -6.11 8.69
C SER A 189 11.02 -6.13 7.19
N LEU A 190 11.29 -4.98 6.57
CA LEU A 190 11.75 -4.92 5.18
C LEU A 190 13.10 -5.65 5.00
N CYS A 191 14.06 -5.42 5.89
CA CYS A 191 15.33 -6.13 5.87
C CYS A 191 15.13 -7.64 6.00
N VAL A 192 14.24 -8.10 6.88
CA VAL A 192 13.92 -9.54 7.00
C VAL A 192 13.38 -10.11 5.70
N LEU A 193 12.47 -9.40 5.01
CA LEU A 193 11.92 -9.84 3.72
C LEU A 193 13.00 -9.91 2.63
N VAL A 194 13.86 -8.90 2.53
CA VAL A 194 14.97 -8.87 1.57
C VAL A 194 15.99 -9.97 1.86
N CYS A 195 16.39 -10.16 3.13
CA CYS A 195 17.28 -11.23 3.53
C CYS A 195 16.66 -12.61 3.24
N HIS A 196 15.37 -12.79 3.52
CA HIS A 196 14.68 -14.03 3.21
C HIS A 196 14.67 -14.30 1.71
N SER A 197 14.48 -13.28 0.89
CA SER A 197 14.56 -13.37 -0.57
C SER A 197 15.96 -13.77 -1.05
N PHE A 198 17.00 -13.20 -0.43
CA PHE A 198 18.39 -13.57 -0.71
C PHE A 198 18.65 -15.05 -0.37
N PHE A 199 18.17 -15.55 0.78
CA PHE A 199 18.32 -16.96 1.12
C PHE A 199 17.57 -17.90 0.18
N LEU A 200 16.44 -17.46 -0.39
CA LEU A 200 15.65 -18.26 -1.33
C LEU A 200 16.29 -18.37 -2.72
N LEU A 201 16.93 -17.31 -3.21
CA LEU A 201 17.59 -17.33 -4.53
C LEU A 201 19.09 -17.57 -4.49
N ASN A 202 19.74 -17.35 -3.35
CA ASN A 202 21.19 -17.25 -3.22
C ASN A 202 21.84 -16.24 -4.18
N SER A 203 21.09 -15.23 -4.65
CA SER A 203 21.62 -14.15 -5.49
C SER A 203 20.95 -12.81 -5.20
N TRP A 204 21.63 -11.73 -5.58
CA TRP A 204 21.13 -10.35 -5.46
C TRP A 204 20.49 -9.83 -6.76
N ASP A 205 20.40 -10.68 -7.78
CA ASP A 205 19.97 -10.29 -9.14
C ASP A 205 18.54 -9.75 -9.18
N PHE A 206 17.70 -10.14 -8.22
CA PHE A 206 16.33 -9.66 -8.12
C PHE A 206 16.25 -8.15 -7.83
N ILE A 207 17.24 -7.54 -7.16
CA ILE A 207 17.20 -6.11 -6.83
C ILE A 207 17.26 -5.24 -8.11
N PRO A 208 18.29 -5.35 -8.98
CA PRO A 208 18.33 -4.57 -10.20
C PRO A 208 17.20 -4.95 -11.16
N SER A 209 16.83 -6.23 -11.26
CA SER A 209 15.75 -6.66 -12.17
C SER A 209 14.36 -6.18 -11.76
N ILE A 210 14.09 -5.98 -10.46
CA ILE A 210 12.77 -5.52 -10.00
C ILE A 210 12.78 -4.01 -9.77
N TYR A 211 13.61 -3.55 -8.83
CA TYR A 211 13.60 -2.13 -8.43
C TYR A 211 14.31 -1.26 -9.45
N GLY A 212 15.34 -1.77 -10.12
CA GLY A 212 15.96 -1.08 -11.25
C GLY A 212 14.96 -0.89 -12.38
N PHE A 213 14.24 -1.95 -12.76
CA PHE A 213 13.20 -1.89 -13.79
C PHE A 213 12.07 -0.91 -13.47
N ILE A 214 11.55 -0.91 -12.23
CA ILE A 214 10.52 0.05 -11.79
C ILE A 214 11.02 1.50 -11.89
N LEU A 215 12.30 1.73 -11.60
CA LEU A 215 12.87 3.08 -11.60
C LEU A 215 13.25 3.56 -12.99
N SER A 216 13.85 2.72 -13.84
CA SER A 216 14.32 3.09 -15.16
C SER A 216 13.28 2.94 -16.27
N VAL A 217 12.21 2.16 -16.03
CA VAL A 217 11.12 1.84 -16.98
C VAL A 217 11.66 1.61 -18.40
N PRO A 218 12.54 0.60 -18.59
CA PRO A 218 13.25 0.40 -19.84
C PRO A 218 12.36 -0.19 -20.94
N ASP A 219 11.30 -0.91 -20.58
CA ASP A 219 10.41 -1.57 -21.52
C ASP A 219 9.23 -0.69 -21.92
N LEU A 220 9.19 -0.37 -23.21
CA LEU A 220 8.13 0.39 -23.88
C LEU A 220 7.19 -0.53 -24.66
N THR A 221 6.91 -1.71 -24.12
CA THR A 221 5.90 -2.60 -24.72
C THR A 221 4.53 -1.91 -24.69
N PRO A 222 3.73 -2.05 -25.77
CA PRO A 222 2.48 -1.31 -25.90
C PRO A 222 1.52 -1.65 -24.77
N ASN A 223 1.19 -0.63 -23.98
CA ASN A 223 0.24 -0.73 -22.87
C ASN A 223 -0.64 0.52 -22.82
N ILE A 224 -1.76 0.43 -22.11
CA ILE A 224 -2.72 1.55 -21.93
C ILE A 224 -2.16 2.61 -20.96
N GLY A 225 -0.99 2.36 -20.36
CA GLY A 225 -0.36 3.23 -19.39
C GLY A 225 0.19 4.51 -20.01
N LEU A 226 0.09 5.61 -19.26
CA LEU A 226 0.60 6.92 -19.66
C LEU A 226 2.10 6.91 -19.99
N PHE A 227 2.88 6.06 -19.30
CA PHE A 227 4.31 5.90 -19.55
C PHE A 227 4.59 5.47 -20.99
N TRP A 228 3.85 4.50 -21.52
CA TRP A 228 4.09 4.03 -22.88
C TRP A 228 3.88 5.15 -23.91
N TYR A 229 2.72 5.82 -23.87
CA TYR A 229 2.42 6.92 -24.81
C TYR A 229 3.44 8.06 -24.71
N PHE A 230 3.80 8.46 -23.49
CA PHE A 230 4.72 9.57 -23.28
C PHE A 230 6.15 9.24 -23.74
N PHE A 231 6.66 8.07 -23.36
CA PHE A 231 8.04 7.69 -23.67
C PHE A 231 8.21 7.15 -25.10
N ALA A 232 7.14 6.68 -25.75
CA ALA A 232 7.17 6.36 -27.18
C ALA A 232 7.34 7.61 -28.07
N GLU A 233 6.88 8.78 -27.60
CA GLU A 233 6.97 10.04 -28.35
C GLU A 233 8.27 10.82 -28.05
N ILE A 234 8.98 10.49 -26.97
CA ILE A 234 10.13 11.27 -26.52
C ILE A 234 11.47 10.72 -27.02
N PHE A 235 12.40 11.62 -27.30
CA PHE A 235 13.77 11.22 -27.61
C PHE A 235 14.43 10.54 -26.40
N GLU A 236 15.11 9.42 -26.66
CA GLU A 236 15.83 8.64 -25.64
C GLU A 236 16.81 9.49 -24.82
N HIS A 237 17.44 10.49 -25.43
CA HIS A 237 18.38 11.39 -24.75
C HIS A 237 17.74 12.15 -23.57
N PHE A 238 16.45 12.47 -23.65
CA PHE A 238 15.73 13.17 -22.58
C PHE A 238 14.95 12.23 -21.66
N SER A 239 14.86 10.94 -21.98
CA SER A 239 14.05 9.97 -21.24
C SER A 239 14.38 9.98 -19.74
N LEU A 240 15.67 9.91 -19.38
CA LEU A 240 16.12 9.88 -17.98
C LEU A 240 15.68 11.11 -17.18
N PHE A 241 15.66 12.29 -17.80
CA PHE A 241 15.17 13.51 -17.15
C PHE A 241 13.68 13.40 -16.80
N PHE A 242 12.86 12.91 -17.73
CA PHE A 242 11.42 12.75 -17.51
C PHE A 242 11.09 11.60 -16.56
N VAL A 243 11.85 10.49 -16.61
CA VAL A 243 11.75 9.41 -15.63
C VAL A 243 11.95 9.98 -14.22
N CYS A 244 13.02 10.75 -13.99
CA CYS A 244 13.26 11.40 -12.71
C CYS A 244 12.09 12.30 -12.27
N ILE A 245 11.53 13.10 -13.18
CA ILE A 245 10.37 13.95 -12.89
C ILE A 245 9.16 13.11 -12.47
N PHE A 246 8.82 12.05 -13.22
CA PHE A 246 7.68 11.20 -12.88
C PHE A 246 7.86 10.52 -11.53
N GLN A 247 9.04 9.98 -11.24
CA GLN A 247 9.32 9.34 -9.95
C GLN A 247 9.18 10.35 -8.80
N ILE A 248 9.73 11.56 -8.95
CA ILE A 248 9.62 12.63 -7.96
C ILE A 248 8.16 13.07 -7.76
N ASN A 249 7.37 13.15 -8.83
CA ASN A 249 5.97 13.57 -8.78
C ASN A 249 5.13 12.65 -7.87
N VAL A 250 5.38 11.34 -7.89
CA VAL A 250 4.69 10.37 -7.01
C VAL A 250 4.87 10.74 -5.52
N PHE A 251 6.05 11.20 -5.13
CA PHE A 251 6.30 11.64 -3.75
C PHE A 251 5.57 12.96 -3.42
N PHE A 252 5.49 13.89 -4.37
CA PHE A 252 4.80 15.18 -4.15
C PHE A 252 3.31 15.01 -3.85
N TYR A 253 2.63 14.04 -4.48
CA TYR A 253 1.20 13.79 -4.21
C TYR A 253 0.91 13.38 -2.76
N THR A 254 1.89 12.84 -2.04
CA THR A 254 1.71 12.45 -0.62
C THR A 254 1.91 13.57 0.38
N LEU A 255 2.49 14.71 -0.02
CA LEU A 255 2.67 15.86 0.85
C LEU A 255 1.32 16.49 1.27
N PRO A 256 0.36 16.78 0.37
CA PRO A 256 -0.94 17.30 0.75
C PRO A 256 -1.70 16.38 1.71
N LEU A 257 -1.64 15.06 1.50
CA LEU A 257 -2.28 14.08 2.40
C LEU A 257 -1.71 14.19 3.82
N THR A 258 -0.38 14.22 3.92
CA THR A 258 0.34 14.35 5.19
C THR A 258 -0.01 15.66 5.90
N ILE A 259 -0.05 16.79 5.17
CA ILE A 259 -0.38 18.11 5.71
C ILE A 259 -1.84 18.18 6.17
N ASN A 260 -2.78 17.65 5.38
CA ASN A 260 -4.20 17.64 5.74
C ASN A 260 -4.46 16.81 6.99
N THR A 261 -3.83 15.63 7.09
CA THR A 261 -3.91 14.84 8.32
C THR A 261 -3.39 15.60 9.52
N PHE A 262 -2.29 16.35 9.38
CA PHE A 262 -1.72 17.17 10.45
C PHE A 262 -2.63 18.34 10.86
N LYS A 263 -3.25 19.04 9.89
CA LYS A 263 -4.06 20.25 10.14
C LYS A 263 -5.47 20.01 10.70
N CYS A 264 -6.03 18.80 10.57
CA CYS A 264 -7.39 18.52 11.03
C CYS A 264 -7.57 18.54 12.57
N TYR A 265 -6.54 18.83 13.36
CA TYR A 265 -6.56 18.92 14.84
C TYR A 265 -5.61 19.99 15.38
#